data_AF-A0A8S3GRN9-F1
#
_entry.id   AF-A0A8S3GRN9-F1
#
_cell.length_a   1.000
_cell.length_b   1.000
_cell.length_c   1.000
_cell.angle_alpha   90.00
_cell.angle_beta   90.00
_cell.angle_gamma   90.00
#
_symmetry.space_group_name_H-M   'P 1'
#
loop_
_entity.id
_entity.type
_entity.pdbx_description
1 polymer ?
#
loop_
_entity_poly.entity_id
_entity_poly.type
_entity_poly.pdbx_seq_one_letter_code
_entity_poly.pdbx_strand_id
1 'polypeptide(L)'
;LSRDNQLIVIHDIYLDGVSNVAEIFPNRNRSNGYSYVIDFDLEELRRLTIRERFRPFNGTQIFPLRFPSNSVITFQLATLNETIELLLGFNRATGQQRQLLIEIK
;
A
#
# COMPACT_ATOMS: atom_id res chain seq x y z
N LEU A 1 -10.12 1.84 -2.22
CA LEU A 1 -10.50 2.36 -3.56
C LEU A 1 -9.70 3.63 -3.79
N SER A 2 -9.09 3.80 -4.96
CA SER A 2 -8.49 5.08 -5.40
C SER A 2 -9.56 6.05 -5.91
N ARG A 3 -9.19 7.31 -6.17
CA ARG A 3 -10.10 8.33 -6.70
C ARG A 3 -10.64 7.98 -8.10
N ASP A 4 -9.82 7.34 -8.92
CA ASP A 4 -10.13 6.84 -10.26
C ASP A 4 -10.64 5.38 -10.27
N ASN A 5 -11.29 4.97 -9.18
CA ASN A 5 -12.03 3.71 -9.04
C ASN A 5 -11.22 2.41 -9.15
N GLN A 6 -9.94 2.44 -8.80
CA GLN A 6 -9.10 1.24 -8.73
C GLN A 6 -9.15 0.63 -7.33
N LEU A 7 -9.34 -0.68 -7.23
CA LEU A 7 -9.29 -1.40 -5.95
C LEU A 7 -7.83 -1.60 -5.54
N ILE A 8 -7.43 -1.01 -4.43
CA ILE A 8 -6.05 -1.01 -3.92
C ILE A 8 -5.94 -2.01 -2.76
N VAL A 9 -4.90 -2.84 -2.78
CA VAL A 9 -4.59 -3.79 -1.71
C VAL A 9 -3.76 -3.09 -0.64
N ILE A 10 -4.41 -2.74 0.47
CA ILE A 10 -3.81 -2.06 1.62
C ILE A 10 -4.63 -2.36 2.89
N HIS A 11 -3.98 -2.39 4.04
CA HIS A 11 -4.64 -2.76 5.30
C HIS A 11 -5.41 -1.61 5.97
N ASP A 12 -4.98 -0.37 5.76
CA ASP A 12 -5.62 0.84 6.27
C ASP A 12 -6.09 1.74 5.11
N ILE A 13 -7.11 2.56 5.33
CA ILE A 13 -7.55 3.58 4.34
C ILE A 13 -6.63 4.81 4.28
N TYR A 14 -5.57 4.82 5.09
CA TYR A 14 -4.61 5.91 5.25
C TYR A 14 -3.23 5.52 4.70
N LEU A 15 -2.48 6.51 4.23
CA LEU A 15 -1.15 6.31 3.64
C LEU A 15 0.01 6.68 4.58
N ASP A 16 -0.23 7.51 5.59
CA ASP A 16 0.83 8.23 6.34
C ASP A 16 1.75 7.31 7.16
N GLY A 17 1.24 6.19 7.66
CA GLY A 17 2.00 5.25 8.51
C GLY A 17 2.65 4.09 7.76
N VAL A 18 2.52 4.06 6.43
CA VAL A 18 2.89 2.91 5.59
C VAL A 18 3.57 3.32 4.29
N SER A 19 3.69 4.63 4.02
CA SER A 19 4.24 5.14 2.77
C SER A 19 4.98 6.47 2.98
N ASN A 20 5.65 6.94 1.94
CA ASN A 20 6.26 8.27 1.90
C ASN A 20 5.32 9.37 1.36
N VAL A 21 4.00 9.23 1.54
CA VAL A 21 3.00 10.20 1.01
C VAL A 21 3.26 11.64 1.45
N ALA A 22 3.70 11.85 2.70
CA ALA A 22 4.00 13.19 3.21
C ALA A 22 5.19 13.85 2.50
N GLU A 23 6.12 13.06 1.94
CA GLU A 23 7.26 13.56 1.17
C GLU A 23 6.84 13.89 -0.27
N ILE A 24 6.05 13.00 -0.91
CA ILE A 24 5.66 13.14 -2.32
C ILE A 24 4.49 14.12 -2.52
N PHE A 25 3.59 14.21 -1.54
CA PHE A 25 2.36 15.00 -1.59
C PHE A 25 2.07 15.73 -0.26
N PRO A 26 2.94 16.64 0.20
CA PRO A 26 2.88 17.23 1.56
C PRO A 26 1.59 17.98 1.90
N ASN A 27 0.85 18.50 0.91
CA ASN A 27 -0.35 19.32 1.10
C ASN A 27 -1.64 18.63 0.62
N ARG A 28 -1.62 17.29 0.54
CA ARG A 28 -2.76 16.48 0.07
C ARG A 28 -3.47 15.73 1.18
N ASN A 29 -3.11 15.97 2.44
CA ASN A 29 -3.86 15.48 3.57
C ASN A 29 -5.17 16.27 3.76
N ARG A 30 -6.15 15.63 4.40
CA ARG A 30 -7.39 16.31 4.81
C ARG A 30 -7.14 17.18 6.05
N SER A 31 -8.15 17.96 6.44
CA SER A 31 -8.10 18.84 7.62
C SER A 31 -7.81 18.12 8.95
N ASN A 32 -8.04 16.81 9.02
CA ASN A 32 -7.69 15.97 10.16
C ASN A 32 -6.25 15.46 10.14
N GLY A 33 -5.44 15.88 9.16
CA GLY A 33 -4.02 15.55 9.04
C GLY A 33 -3.70 14.25 8.31
N TYR A 34 -4.70 13.49 7.87
CA TYR A 34 -4.49 12.18 7.21
C TYR A 34 -4.59 12.24 5.69
N SER A 35 -3.77 11.42 5.03
CA SER A 35 -3.77 11.21 3.59
C SER A 35 -4.56 9.93 3.27
N TYR A 36 -5.76 10.08 2.71
CA TYR A 36 -6.64 8.94 2.41
C TYR A 36 -6.37 8.38 1.02
N VAL A 37 -6.35 7.06 0.88
CA VAL A 37 -6.15 6.37 -0.42
C VAL A 37 -7.15 6.85 -1.49
N ILE A 38 -8.40 7.11 -1.09
CA ILE A 38 -9.48 7.55 -2.00
C ILE A 38 -9.27 8.96 -2.58
N ASP A 39 -8.33 9.73 -2.06
CA ASP A 39 -8.05 11.11 -2.53
C ASP A 39 -6.97 11.15 -3.64
N PHE A 40 -6.43 9.99 -4.04
CA PHE A 40 -5.36 9.86 -5.03
C PHE A 40 -5.77 8.95 -6.18
N ASP A 41 -5.36 9.28 -7.40
CA ASP A 41 -5.49 8.39 -8.57
C ASP A 41 -4.45 7.27 -8.50
N LEU A 42 -4.65 6.17 -9.24
CA LEU A 42 -3.71 5.04 -9.25
C LEU A 42 -2.28 5.45 -9.64
N GLU A 43 -2.14 6.34 -10.61
CA GLU A 43 -0.83 6.84 -11.04
C GLU A 43 -0.15 7.69 -9.96
N GLU A 44 -0.91 8.40 -9.13
CA GLU A 44 -0.36 9.11 -7.95
C GLU A 44 0.09 8.09 -6.90
N LEU A 45 -0.72 7.07 -6.63
CA LEU A 45 -0.41 5.99 -5.67
C LEU A 45 0.82 5.18 -6.06
N ARG A 46 1.05 4.94 -7.36
CA ARG A 46 2.23 4.23 -7.87
C ARG A 46 3.55 4.98 -7.68
N ARG A 47 3.50 6.29 -7.45
CA ARG A 47 4.68 7.10 -7.10
C ARG A 47 5.11 6.93 -5.64
N LEU A 48 4.27 6.31 -4.82
CA LEU A 48 4.56 6.09 -3.41
C LEU A 48 5.38 4.83 -3.21
N THR A 49 6.36 4.91 -2.32
CA THR A 49 7.07 3.76 -1.78
C THR A 49 6.39 3.31 -0.50
N ILE A 50 6.08 2.02 -0.43
CA ILE A 50 5.51 1.37 0.76
C ILE A 50 6.62 0.84 1.66
N ARG A 51 6.42 0.98 2.97
CA ARG A 51 7.34 0.53 4.00
C ARG A 51 6.58 -0.19 5.11
N GLU A 52 7.29 -0.99 5.90
CA GLU A 52 6.74 -1.56 7.14
C GLU A 52 6.20 -0.44 8.03
N ARG A 53 5.13 -0.74 8.77
CA ARG A 53 4.35 0.24 9.51
C ARG A 53 5.24 1.03 10.47
N PHE A 54 5.12 2.34 10.42
CA PHE A 54 5.88 3.27 11.25
C PHE A 54 4.98 4.33 11.87
N ARG A 55 5.47 5.01 12.89
CA ARG A 55 4.83 6.17 13.51
C ARG A 55 5.11 7.41 12.66
N PRO A 56 4.09 8.06 12.05
CA PRO A 56 4.32 9.19 11.14
C PRO A 56 5.11 10.35 11.77
N PHE A 57 4.89 10.62 13.06
CA PHE A 57 5.51 11.75 13.76
C PHE A 57 7.03 11.64 13.91
N ASN A 58 7.58 10.42 14.04
CA ASN A 58 9.00 10.23 14.34
C ASN A 58 9.67 9.14 13.48
N GLY A 59 8.98 8.60 12.48
CA GLY A 59 9.51 7.56 11.59
C GLY A 59 9.78 6.21 12.25
N THR A 60 9.45 6.03 13.54
CA THR A 60 9.84 4.81 14.26
C THR A 60 8.99 3.63 13.82
N GLN A 61 9.64 2.55 13.38
CA GLN A 61 8.98 1.29 13.02
C GLN A 61 8.20 0.74 14.21
N ILE A 62 6.93 0.37 14.00
CA ILE A 62 6.04 -0.10 15.06
C ILE A 62 6.38 -1.53 15.48
N PHE A 63 6.78 -2.37 14.52
CA PHE A 63 7.11 -3.77 14.74
C PHE A 63 8.58 -4.05 14.42
N PRO A 64 9.51 -3.86 15.38
CA PRO A 64 10.96 -3.87 15.11
C PRO A 64 11.52 -5.22 14.65
N LEU A 65 10.80 -6.32 14.86
CA LEU A 65 11.22 -7.67 14.45
C LEU A 65 10.66 -8.10 13.08
N ARG A 66 9.88 -7.23 12.41
CA ARG A 66 9.37 -7.47 11.05
C ARG A 66 10.36 -6.99 10.00
N PHE A 67 9.93 -6.96 8.74
CA PHE A 67 10.77 -6.54 7.62
C PHE A 67 11.39 -5.15 7.91
N PRO A 68 12.71 -4.97 7.69
CA PRO A 68 13.39 -3.73 8.05
C PRO A 68 12.89 -2.53 7.23
N SER A 69 12.51 -1.44 7.92
CA SER A 69 12.09 -0.18 7.28
C SER A 69 13.20 0.55 6.51
N ASN A 70 14.47 0.24 6.78
CA ASN A 70 15.65 0.77 6.09
C ASN A 70 16.15 -0.13 4.93
N SER A 71 15.32 -1.05 4.46
CA SER A 71 15.67 -1.90 3.32
C SER A 71 15.90 -1.08 2.05
N VAL A 72 16.83 -1.55 1.21
CA VAL A 72 17.07 -0.99 -0.13
C VAL A 72 16.02 -1.43 -1.16
N ILE A 73 15.18 -2.41 -0.80
CA ILE A 73 14.11 -2.90 -1.67
C ILE A 73 12.95 -1.91 -1.68
N THR A 74 12.49 -1.55 -2.87
CA THR A 74 11.31 -0.70 -3.06
C THR A 74 10.07 -1.55 -3.18
N PHE A 75 9.06 -1.26 -2.35
CA PHE A 75 7.72 -1.84 -2.47
C PHE A 75 6.74 -0.79 -2.95
N GLN A 76 5.74 -1.21 -3.71
CA GLN A 76 4.69 -0.36 -4.25
C GLN A 76 3.32 -0.93 -3.90
N LEU A 77 2.29 -0.09 -3.96
CA LEU A 77 0.91 -0.54 -3.85
C LEU A 77 0.54 -1.37 -5.07
N ALA A 78 -0.15 -2.49 -4.83
CA ALA A 78 -0.77 -3.29 -5.86
C ALA A 78 -2.27 -3.01 -5.90
N THR A 79 -2.84 -3.09 -7.08
CA THR A 79 -4.28 -3.24 -7.29
C THR A 79 -4.72 -4.67 -6.97
N LEU A 80 -6.02 -4.84 -6.72
CA LEU A 80 -6.61 -6.17 -6.60
C LEU A 80 -6.47 -6.96 -7.91
N ASN A 81 -6.60 -6.30 -9.07
CA ASN A 81 -6.44 -6.97 -10.37
C ASN A 81 -5.01 -7.52 -10.57
N GLU A 82 -3.98 -6.72 -10.27
CA GLU A 82 -2.58 -7.20 -10.32
C GLU A 82 -2.34 -8.35 -9.35
N THR A 83 -2.96 -8.31 -8.16
CA THR A 83 -2.86 -9.40 -7.17
C THR A 83 -3.52 -10.69 -7.67
N ILE A 84 -4.68 -10.59 -8.35
CA ILE A 84 -5.35 -11.72 -8.98
C ILE A 84 -4.49 -12.29 -10.11
N GLU A 85 -3.94 -11.44 -10.97
CA GLU A 85 -3.06 -11.87 -12.07
C GLU A 85 -1.81 -12.58 -11.55
N LEU A 86 -1.18 -12.06 -10.49
CA LEU A 86 -0.04 -12.71 -9.83
C LEU A 86 -0.43 -14.10 -9.30
N LEU A 87 -1.58 -14.20 -8.61
CA LEU A 87 -2.06 -15.48 -8.08
C LEU A 87 -2.33 -16.50 -9.20
N LEU A 88 -2.99 -16.08 -10.28
CA LEU A 88 -3.29 -16.97 -11.41
C LEU A 88 -2.01 -17.45 -12.10
N GLY A 89 -1.05 -16.56 -12.33
CA GLY A 89 0.26 -16.89 -12.87
C GLY A 89 1.02 -17.87 -11.96
N PHE A 90 1.00 -17.63 -10.65
CA PHE A 90 1.63 -18.49 -9.65
C PHE A 90 0.99 -19.88 -9.58
N ASN A 91 -0.35 -19.94 -9.57
CA ASN A 91 -1.09 -21.21 -9.61
C ASN A 91 -0.72 -22.03 -10.85
N ARG A 92 -0.66 -21.39 -12.03
CA ARG A 92 -0.23 -22.03 -13.28
C ARG A 92 1.22 -22.53 -13.20
N ALA A 93 2.14 -21.70 -12.72
CA ALA A 93 3.56 -22.04 -12.65
C ALA A 93 3.87 -23.17 -11.66
N THR A 94 3.14 -23.25 -10.55
CA THR A 94 3.38 -24.24 -9.50
C THR A 94 2.45 -25.46 -9.55
N GLY A 95 1.43 -25.45 -10.43
CA GLY A 95 0.38 -26.48 -10.47
C GLY A 95 -0.48 -26.55 -9.19
N GLN A 96 -0.48 -25.48 -8.38
CA GLN A 96 -1.25 -25.43 -7.13
C GLN A 96 -2.51 -24.59 -7.33
N GLN A 97 -3.52 -24.80 -6.49
CA GLN A 97 -4.78 -24.05 -6.52
C GLN A 97 -4.97 -23.27 -5.22
N ARG A 98 -4.43 -22.04 -5.20
CA ARG A 98 -4.60 -21.10 -4.10
C ARG A 98 -5.74 -20.12 -4.42
N GLN A 99 -6.40 -19.62 -3.38
CA GLN A 99 -7.54 -18.69 -3.46
C GLN A 99 -7.25 -17.42 -2.66
N LEU A 100 -8.04 -16.36 -2.90
CA LEU A 100 -7.96 -15.10 -2.15
C LEU A 100 -9.00 -15.05 -1.04
N LEU A 101 -8.59 -14.58 0.13
CA LEU A 101 -9.49 -14.06 1.16
C LEU A 101 -9.45 -12.54 1.07
N ILE A 102 -10.55 -11.92 0.65
CA ILE A 102 -10.64 -10.48 0.44
C ILE A 102 -11.41 -9.85 1.60
N GLU A 103 -10.79 -8.87 2.25
CA GLU A 103 -11.44 -8.01 3.24
C GLU A 103 -11.79 -6.67 2.60
N ILE A 104 -13.06 -6.25 2.74
CA ILE A 104 -13.51 -4.92 2.33
C ILE A 104 -13.38 -3.99 3.53
N LYS A 105 -12.74 -2.84 3.32
CA LYS A 105 -12.55 -1.79 4.31
C LYS A 105 -13.59 -0.68 4.12
#